data_AF-A0A7S2IUU0-F1
#
_entry.id   AF-A0A7S2IUU0-F1
#
_cell.length_a   1.000
_cell.length_b   1.000
_cell.length_c   1.000
_cell.angle_alpha   90.00
_cell.angle_beta   90.00
_cell.angle_gamma   90.00
#
_symmetry.space_group_name_H-M   'P 1'
#
loop_
_entity.id
_entity.type
_entity.pdbx_description
1 polymer ?
#
loop_
_entity_poly.entity_id
_entity_poly.type
_entity_poly.pdbx_seq_one_letter_code
_entity_poly.pdbx_strand_id
1 'polypeptide(L)'
;QQIMRSWQALASALCCVWNVVGVDLQDEPYAASWGKHLTSDWDQAASRIGNVVQGACSRWLIIVQGVGTLPGAPGASDLDDPFFWGENLMGVQDAPVKLKDTKKLIYSAHFYGPDVSEQPFFEDRSFPRNMPEVWERHFAFVPALTGHPVMIGAIGGAFKGAYYKIREWQEHAINFIRDRSMPVFYDELTPGQKGGLIRSDWKSPETEKLDLMKRIRATSLQEILALAIESPPPLPPPPDPPPPAAPPPLPPPPYNSPRIPPLPPVNPPPPPPPPKPSPPPPCPPLLAV
;
A
#
# COMPACT_ATOMS: atom_id res chain seq x y z
N GLN A 1 -0.94 6.52 -18.40
CA GLN A 1 -1.03 5.22 -19.10
C GLN A 1 0.27 4.41 -19.00
N GLN A 2 1.46 5.00 -19.18
CA GLN A 2 2.74 4.28 -19.07
C GLN A 2 2.96 3.62 -17.70
N ILE A 3 2.74 4.34 -16.59
CA ILE A 3 2.86 3.82 -15.22
C ILE A 3 2.05 2.53 -15.02
N MET A 4 0.79 2.52 -15.47
CA MET A 4 -0.09 1.34 -15.38
C MET A 4 0.45 0.15 -16.18
N ARG A 5 1.03 0.38 -17.36
CA ARG A 5 1.68 -0.68 -18.15
C ARG A 5 2.93 -1.23 -17.47
N SER A 6 3.74 -0.37 -16.84
CA SER A 6 4.91 -0.80 -16.07
C SER A 6 4.50 -1.72 -14.91
N TRP A 7 3.46 -1.35 -14.17
CA TRP A 7 2.92 -2.19 -13.10
C TRP A 7 2.38 -3.54 -13.59
N GLN A 8 1.71 -3.56 -14.75
CA GLN A 8 1.26 -4.82 -15.36
C GLN A 8 2.43 -5.71 -15.77
N ALA A 9 3.51 -5.13 -16.31
CA ALA A 9 4.71 -5.87 -16.66
C ALA A 9 5.39 -6.48 -15.41
N LEU A 10 5.50 -5.70 -14.33
CA LEU A 10 6.02 -6.19 -13.05
C LEU A 10 5.14 -7.31 -12.48
N ALA A 11 3.81 -7.14 -12.50
CA ALA A 11 2.87 -8.18 -12.07
C ALA A 11 3.04 -9.47 -12.88
N SER A 12 3.18 -9.37 -14.20
CA SER A 12 3.41 -10.53 -15.06
C SER A 12 4.69 -11.30 -14.71
N ALA A 13 5.74 -10.60 -14.25
CA ALA A 13 7.02 -11.22 -13.90
C ALA A 13 7.06 -11.74 -12.46
N LEU A 14 6.41 -11.04 -11.52
CA LEU A 14 6.65 -11.22 -10.08
C LEU A 14 5.42 -11.70 -9.29
N CYS A 15 4.23 -11.74 -9.86
CA CYS A 15 3.02 -12.10 -9.10
C CYS A 15 3.09 -13.51 -8.50
N CYS A 16 3.84 -14.42 -9.12
CA CYS A 16 4.05 -15.78 -8.63
C CYS A 16 5.30 -15.97 -7.75
N VAL A 17 6.07 -14.90 -7.51
CA VAL A 17 7.20 -14.94 -6.58
C VAL A 17 6.67 -14.79 -5.16
N TRP A 18 6.64 -15.88 -4.39
CA TRP A 18 5.87 -15.99 -3.15
C TRP A 18 6.16 -14.89 -2.11
N ASN A 19 7.42 -14.45 -2.03
CA ASN A 19 7.88 -13.43 -1.09
C ASN A 19 7.76 -11.99 -1.61
N VAL A 20 7.23 -11.77 -2.81
CA VAL A 20 6.73 -10.46 -3.24
C VAL A 20 5.30 -10.31 -2.71
N VAL A 21 5.16 -9.61 -1.59
CA VAL A 21 3.92 -9.54 -0.81
C VAL A 21 3.06 -8.31 -1.14
N GLY A 22 3.65 -7.28 -1.74
CA GLY A 22 2.97 -6.04 -2.03
C GLY A 22 3.80 -5.11 -2.90
N VAL A 23 3.20 -3.98 -3.27
CA VAL A 23 3.84 -2.94 -4.05
C VAL A 23 3.55 -1.57 -3.46
N ASP A 24 4.59 -0.75 -3.37
CA ASP A 24 4.47 0.68 -3.12
C ASP A 24 4.30 1.40 -4.46
N LEU A 25 3.16 2.07 -4.64
CA LEU A 25 2.70 2.53 -5.95
C LEU A 25 3.56 3.65 -6.54
N GLN A 26 4.09 4.52 -5.68
CA GLN A 26 4.89 5.67 -6.04
C GLN A 26 5.63 6.14 -4.80
N ASP A 27 6.95 6.21 -4.91
CA ASP A 27 7.79 6.76 -3.86
C ASP A 27 7.61 8.28 -3.76
N GLU A 28 7.42 8.75 -2.53
CA GLU A 28 7.40 10.14 -2.09
C GLU A 28 6.66 11.14 -3.01
N PRO A 29 5.31 11.05 -3.16
CA PRO A 29 4.50 12.01 -3.92
C PRO A 29 4.51 13.45 -3.35
N TYR A 30 5.63 14.16 -3.44
CA TYR A 30 5.84 15.40 -2.71
C TYR A 30 5.11 16.62 -3.27
N ALA A 31 5.04 16.73 -4.61
CA ALA A 31 4.39 17.82 -5.33
C ALA A 31 2.97 17.44 -5.79
N ALA A 32 2.31 16.55 -5.06
CA ALA A 32 0.94 16.11 -5.33
C ALA A 32 -0.05 16.70 -4.32
N SER A 33 -1.32 16.75 -4.70
CA SER A 33 -2.42 17.10 -3.79
C SER A 33 -3.10 15.83 -3.30
N TRP A 34 -3.92 15.95 -2.27
CA TRP A 34 -4.79 14.87 -1.81
C TRP A 34 -6.17 15.43 -1.53
N GLY A 35 -7.23 14.89 -2.13
CA GLY A 35 -8.61 15.29 -1.81
C GLY A 35 -8.95 16.75 -2.15
N LYS A 36 -8.20 17.41 -3.05
CA LYS A 36 -8.46 18.80 -3.47
C LYS A 36 -9.26 18.90 -4.77
N HIS A 37 -9.63 17.77 -5.36
CA HIS A 37 -10.24 17.66 -6.69
C HIS A 37 -9.40 18.29 -7.80
N LEU A 38 -8.07 18.25 -7.65
CA LEU A 38 -7.13 18.74 -8.64
C LEU A 38 -6.64 17.60 -9.53
N THR A 39 -6.04 17.95 -10.67
CA THR A 39 -5.39 16.97 -11.55
C THR A 39 -4.18 16.29 -10.90
N SER A 40 -3.61 16.92 -9.86
CA SER A 40 -2.52 16.43 -9.03
C SER A 40 -2.96 15.52 -7.88
N ASP A 41 -4.25 15.19 -7.75
CA ASP A 41 -4.76 14.39 -6.63
C ASP A 41 -4.22 12.95 -6.65
N TRP A 42 -3.35 12.69 -5.69
CA TRP A 42 -2.71 11.40 -5.51
C TRP A 42 -3.69 10.33 -5.05
N ASP A 43 -4.66 10.63 -4.19
CA ASP A 43 -5.67 9.67 -3.71
C ASP A 43 -6.46 9.03 -4.85
N GLN A 44 -6.85 9.86 -5.83
CA GLN A 44 -7.56 9.40 -7.02
C GLN A 44 -6.62 8.63 -7.96
N ALA A 45 -5.37 9.08 -8.11
CA ALA A 45 -4.37 8.40 -8.93
C ALA A 45 -4.00 7.02 -8.35
N ALA A 46 -3.73 6.94 -7.05
CA ALA A 46 -3.46 5.72 -6.29
C ALA A 46 -4.63 4.74 -6.40
N SER A 47 -5.88 5.21 -6.27
CA SER A 47 -7.07 4.37 -6.47
C SER A 47 -7.11 3.76 -7.88
N ARG A 48 -6.82 4.54 -8.92
CA ARG A 48 -6.79 4.04 -10.31
C ARG A 48 -5.65 3.05 -10.53
N ILE A 49 -4.44 3.39 -10.09
CA ILE A 49 -3.24 2.56 -10.29
C ILE A 49 -3.36 1.25 -9.48
N GLY A 50 -3.72 1.34 -8.21
CA GLY A 50 -3.92 0.20 -7.32
C GLY A 50 -4.95 -0.79 -7.86
N ASN A 51 -6.05 -0.32 -8.45
CA ASN A 51 -7.05 -1.18 -9.08
C ASN A 51 -6.55 -1.89 -10.34
N VAL A 52 -5.60 -1.30 -11.08
CA VAL A 52 -4.92 -1.98 -12.19
C VAL A 52 -3.97 -3.04 -11.66
N VAL A 53 -3.20 -2.72 -10.62
CA VAL A 53 -2.30 -3.69 -9.97
C VAL A 53 -3.08 -4.86 -9.42
N GLN A 54 -4.17 -4.64 -8.66
CA GLN A 54 -5.01 -5.72 -8.12
C GLN A 54 -5.58 -6.63 -9.21
N GLY A 55 -5.94 -6.06 -10.37
CA GLY A 55 -6.41 -6.84 -11.51
C GLY A 55 -5.32 -7.70 -12.14
N ALA A 56 -4.08 -7.23 -12.12
CA ALA A 56 -2.93 -7.97 -12.64
C ALA A 56 -2.36 -8.99 -11.64
N CYS A 57 -2.41 -8.68 -10.34
CA CYS A 57 -2.00 -9.58 -9.26
C CYS A 57 -2.87 -9.35 -8.02
N SER A 58 -3.88 -10.20 -7.81
CA SER A 58 -4.79 -10.10 -6.66
C SER A 58 -4.15 -10.49 -5.32
N ARG A 59 -2.95 -11.09 -5.35
CA ARG A 59 -2.23 -11.51 -4.14
C ARG A 59 -1.61 -10.33 -3.39
N TRP A 60 -1.05 -9.37 -4.14
CA TRP A 60 -0.28 -8.26 -3.60
C TRP A 60 -1.10 -7.31 -2.74
N LEU A 61 -0.47 -6.83 -1.68
CA LEU A 61 -0.86 -5.63 -0.93
C LEU A 61 -0.56 -4.39 -1.78
N ILE A 62 -1.40 -3.36 -1.65
CA ILE A 62 -1.26 -2.08 -2.33
C ILE A 62 -0.92 -1.04 -1.28
N ILE A 63 0.32 -0.57 -1.32
CA ILE A 63 0.87 0.40 -0.38
C ILE A 63 0.76 1.79 -1.01
N VAL A 64 0.16 2.72 -0.27
CA VAL A 64 -0.07 4.11 -0.71
C VAL A 64 0.56 5.07 0.28
N GLN A 65 1.65 5.70 -0.14
CA GLN A 65 2.28 6.79 0.61
C GLN A 65 1.43 8.05 0.64
N GLY A 66 1.69 8.94 1.60
CA GLY A 66 1.12 10.30 1.66
C GLY A 66 1.64 11.24 0.56
N VAL A 67 1.39 12.53 0.72
CA VAL A 67 1.93 13.60 -0.14
C VAL A 67 2.90 14.50 0.62
N GLY A 68 3.39 15.59 0.02
CA GLY A 68 4.16 16.63 0.73
C GLY A 68 3.28 17.76 1.29
N THR A 69 3.90 18.86 1.71
CA THR A 69 3.21 20.07 2.21
C THR A 69 2.41 20.78 1.12
N LEU A 70 3.04 21.02 -0.04
CA LEU A 70 2.43 21.80 -1.13
C LEU A 70 2.43 21.00 -2.44
N PRO A 71 1.29 20.85 -3.13
CA PRO A 71 -0.02 21.41 -2.77
C PRO A 71 -0.70 20.69 -1.59
N GLY A 72 -0.35 19.44 -1.27
CA GLY A 72 -0.76 18.75 -0.05
C GLY A 72 -2.26 18.45 0.10
N ALA A 73 -2.65 17.97 1.27
CA ALA A 73 -4.05 17.75 1.67
C ALA A 73 -4.77 19.06 2.10
N PRO A 74 -6.11 19.09 2.20
CA PRO A 74 -6.83 20.14 2.91
C PRO A 74 -6.26 20.34 4.32
N GLY A 75 -6.09 21.61 4.73
CA GLY A 75 -5.50 21.96 6.02
C GLY A 75 -3.96 21.87 6.08
N ALA A 76 -3.30 21.27 5.09
CA ALA A 76 -1.84 21.10 5.06
C ALA A 76 -1.07 22.29 4.44
N SER A 77 -1.64 23.50 4.49
CA SER A 77 -0.99 24.72 3.99
C SER A 77 -0.24 25.50 5.07
N ASP A 78 -0.27 25.03 6.31
CA ASP A 78 0.50 25.62 7.40
C ASP A 78 1.98 25.29 7.20
N LEU A 79 2.80 26.33 7.02
CA LEU A 79 4.24 26.17 6.83
C LEU A 79 4.99 26.05 8.17
N ASP A 80 4.31 26.29 9.29
CA ASP A 80 4.85 26.05 10.63
C ASP A 80 4.68 24.57 11.06
N ASP A 81 3.85 23.80 10.34
CA ASP A 81 3.66 22.34 10.49
C ASP A 81 3.83 21.60 9.15
N PRO A 82 5.04 21.64 8.56
CA PRO A 82 5.32 21.06 7.25
C PRO A 82 5.45 19.53 7.30
N PHE A 83 5.37 18.91 6.13
CA PHE A 83 5.46 17.45 5.96
C PHE A 83 6.72 17.07 5.22
N PHE A 84 7.31 15.94 5.59
CA PHE A 84 8.22 15.22 4.71
C PHE A 84 7.48 14.72 3.47
N TRP A 85 8.24 14.43 2.42
CA TRP A 85 7.70 13.86 1.21
C TRP A 85 7.13 12.47 1.51
N GLY A 86 5.90 12.19 1.08
CA GLY A 86 5.24 10.92 1.38
C GLY A 86 4.66 10.80 2.80
N GLU A 87 4.75 11.84 3.63
CA GLU A 87 4.28 11.81 5.02
C GLU A 87 2.79 12.19 5.16
N ASN A 88 2.34 13.16 4.37
CA ASN A 88 1.05 13.81 4.57
C ASN A 88 -0.11 12.89 4.20
N LEU A 89 -0.73 12.28 5.22
CA LEU A 89 -1.93 11.44 5.09
C LEU A 89 -3.18 12.13 5.62
N MET A 90 -3.14 13.43 5.93
CA MET A 90 -4.29 14.17 6.47
C MET A 90 -5.54 14.07 5.58
N GLY A 91 -5.35 14.06 4.26
CA GLY A 91 -6.45 13.98 3.29
C GLY A 91 -7.23 12.66 3.33
N VAL A 92 -6.74 11.63 4.04
CA VAL A 92 -7.49 10.38 4.29
C VAL A 92 -8.78 10.63 5.06
N GLN A 93 -8.86 11.70 5.86
CA GLN A 93 -10.07 12.09 6.61
C GLN A 93 -11.27 12.30 5.68
N ASP A 94 -11.06 12.96 4.55
CA ASP A 94 -12.13 13.36 3.64
C ASP A 94 -12.16 12.50 2.36
N ALA A 95 -10.99 12.05 1.90
CA ALA A 95 -10.80 11.34 0.65
C ALA A 95 -9.95 10.08 0.85
N PRO A 96 -10.47 9.03 1.53
CA PRO A 96 -9.77 7.75 1.63
C PRO A 96 -9.64 7.10 0.24
N VAL A 97 -8.54 6.38 0.03
CA VAL A 97 -8.26 5.66 -1.23
C VAL A 97 -9.26 4.52 -1.39
N LYS A 98 -9.81 4.36 -2.59
CA LYS A 98 -10.85 3.36 -2.89
C LYS A 98 -10.34 2.32 -3.86
N LEU A 99 -9.93 1.18 -3.30
CA LEU A 99 -9.62 -0.03 -4.07
C LEU A 99 -10.86 -0.91 -4.25
N LYS A 100 -10.85 -1.79 -5.25
CA LYS A 100 -11.90 -2.79 -5.49
C LYS A 100 -11.93 -3.82 -4.35
N ASP A 101 -10.75 -4.30 -3.94
CA ASP A 101 -10.58 -5.05 -2.70
C ASP A 101 -9.85 -4.16 -1.69
N THR A 102 -10.61 -3.54 -0.78
CA THR A 102 -10.06 -2.64 0.25
C THR A 102 -9.18 -3.38 1.25
N LYS A 103 -9.36 -4.69 1.44
CA LYS A 103 -8.54 -5.49 2.38
C LYS A 103 -7.06 -5.58 1.98
N LYS A 104 -6.72 -5.16 0.76
CA LYS A 104 -5.35 -5.10 0.25
C LYS A 104 -4.67 -3.76 0.49
N LEU A 105 -5.39 -2.74 0.92
CA LEU A 105 -4.85 -1.39 1.09
C LEU A 105 -4.03 -1.30 2.37
N ILE A 106 -2.82 -0.72 2.24
CA ILE A 106 -1.98 -0.29 3.35
C ILE A 106 -1.61 1.17 3.08
N TYR A 107 -1.77 2.03 4.09
CA TYR A 107 -1.23 3.38 4.02
C TYR A 107 0.24 3.37 4.46
N SER A 108 1.06 4.26 3.89
CA SER A 108 2.46 4.39 4.25
C SER A 108 2.84 5.83 4.52
N ALA A 109 3.74 6.04 5.48
CA ALA A 109 4.33 7.35 5.75
C ALA A 109 5.85 7.23 5.73
N HIS A 110 6.50 8.22 5.12
CA HIS A 110 7.94 8.46 5.23
C HIS A 110 8.15 9.65 6.16
N PHE A 111 9.01 9.52 7.16
CA PHE A 111 9.30 10.63 8.05
C PHE A 111 10.73 10.55 8.58
N TYR A 112 11.37 11.70 8.73
CA TYR A 112 12.79 11.79 9.04
C TYR A 112 13.08 12.77 10.16
N GLY A 113 14.32 12.70 10.64
CA GLY A 113 14.83 13.59 11.66
C GLY A 113 15.38 14.91 11.08
N PRO A 114 15.87 15.78 11.98
CA PRO A 114 16.43 17.08 11.62
C PRO A 114 17.68 17.02 10.74
N ASP A 115 18.32 15.85 10.62
CA ASP A 115 19.49 15.65 9.78
C ASP A 115 19.14 15.48 8.29
N VAL A 116 17.87 15.25 7.96
CA VAL A 116 17.39 15.18 6.56
C VAL A 116 16.82 16.52 6.11
N SER A 117 15.98 17.14 6.93
CA SER A 117 15.45 18.48 6.68
C SER A 117 15.09 19.11 8.02
N GLU A 118 15.51 20.36 8.24
CA GLU A 118 15.16 21.09 9.44
C GLU A 118 13.73 21.61 9.33
N GLN A 119 12.88 21.20 10.28
CA GLN A 119 11.47 21.56 10.36
C GLN A 119 11.20 22.38 11.63
N PRO A 120 10.24 23.32 11.63
CA PRO A 120 9.98 24.20 12.77
C PRO A 120 9.72 23.46 14.09
N PHE A 121 9.01 22.32 14.05
CA PHE A 121 8.71 21.52 15.23
C PHE A 121 9.95 20.84 15.87
N PHE A 122 11.11 20.81 15.21
CA PHE A 122 12.36 20.37 15.84
C PHE A 122 12.98 21.41 16.78
N GLU A 123 12.57 22.68 16.64
CA GLU A 123 12.98 23.79 17.49
C GLU A 123 11.99 24.10 18.61
N ASP A 124 10.90 23.32 18.72
CA ASP A 124 9.99 23.41 19.85
C ASP A 124 10.73 23.13 21.18
N ARG A 125 10.44 23.92 22.22
CA ARG A 125 11.07 23.80 23.54
C ARG A 125 10.84 22.44 24.21
N SER A 126 9.78 21.75 23.82
CA SER A 126 9.41 20.43 24.35
C SER A 126 10.00 19.28 23.55
N PHE A 127 10.72 19.55 22.45
CA PHE A 127 11.39 18.52 21.65
C PHE A 127 12.26 17.59 22.51
N PRO A 128 12.25 16.26 22.26
CA PRO A 128 11.47 15.53 21.26
C PRO A 128 10.05 15.12 21.72
N ARG A 129 9.55 15.59 22.87
CA ARG A 129 8.26 15.15 23.43
C ARG A 129 7.03 15.62 22.66
N ASN A 130 7.15 16.66 21.83
CA ASN A 130 6.08 17.10 20.92
C ASN A 130 5.88 16.15 19.73
N MET A 131 6.90 15.38 19.34
CA MET A 131 6.88 14.63 18.09
C MET A 131 5.72 13.62 17.95
N PRO A 132 5.29 12.89 18.99
CA PRO A 132 4.13 12.00 18.88
C PRO A 132 2.84 12.70 18.45
N GLU A 133 2.64 13.97 18.86
CA GLU A 133 1.46 14.74 18.46
C GLU A 133 1.52 15.14 16.98
N VAL A 134 2.72 15.52 16.51
CA VAL A 134 2.98 15.80 15.08
C VAL A 134 2.67 14.56 14.24
N TRP A 135 3.25 13.41 14.59
CA TRP A 135 3.02 12.14 13.86
C TRP A 135 1.57 11.67 13.93
N GLU A 136 0.88 11.89 15.06
CA GLU A 136 -0.55 11.59 15.17
C GLU A 136 -1.38 12.35 14.16
N ARG A 137 -1.13 13.66 14.06
CA ARG A 137 -1.83 14.54 13.12
C ARG A 137 -1.47 14.23 11.66
N HIS A 138 -0.21 13.92 11.38
CA HIS A 138 0.26 13.72 10.01
C HIS A 138 -0.25 12.41 9.40
N PHE A 139 -0.15 11.30 10.15
CA PHE A 139 -0.45 9.97 9.60
C PHE A 139 -1.02 8.95 10.60
N ALA A 140 -0.66 9.01 11.88
CA ALA A 140 -0.92 7.88 12.76
C ALA A 140 -2.40 7.74 13.20
N PHE A 141 -3.24 8.73 12.90
CA PHE A 141 -4.69 8.66 13.09
C PHE A 141 -5.38 7.66 12.12
N VAL A 142 -4.76 7.38 10.96
CA VAL A 142 -5.40 6.65 9.85
C VAL A 142 -5.96 5.27 10.23
N PRO A 143 -5.28 4.43 11.05
CA PRO A 143 -5.83 3.13 11.44
C PRO A 143 -7.09 3.24 12.29
N ALA A 144 -7.16 4.22 13.21
CA ALA A 144 -8.34 4.45 14.03
C ALA A 144 -9.54 4.93 13.18
N LEU A 145 -9.27 5.74 12.15
CA LEU A 145 -10.29 6.25 11.25
C LEU A 145 -10.80 5.21 10.25
N THR A 146 -9.90 4.45 9.63
CA THR A 146 -10.21 3.65 8.43
C THR A 146 -10.18 2.15 8.66
N GLY A 147 -9.61 1.68 9.77
CA GLY A 147 -9.32 0.26 10.01
C GLY A 147 -8.16 -0.31 9.18
N HIS A 148 -7.51 0.49 8.31
CA HIS A 148 -6.35 0.07 7.52
C HIS A 148 -5.05 0.41 8.25
N PRO A 149 -4.02 -0.44 8.20
CA PRO A 149 -2.77 -0.17 8.88
C PRO A 149 -2.00 0.98 8.21
N VAL A 150 -1.17 1.65 9.02
CA VAL A 150 -0.10 2.51 8.53
C VAL A 150 1.23 1.79 8.71
N MET A 151 1.99 1.70 7.63
CA MET A 151 3.36 1.22 7.60
C MET A 151 4.30 2.42 7.52
N ILE A 152 5.47 2.32 8.14
CA ILE A 152 6.54 3.28 7.93
C ILE A 152 7.39 2.79 6.76
N GLY A 153 7.24 3.43 5.60
CA GLY A 153 7.97 3.05 4.39
C GLY A 153 9.44 3.49 4.41
N ALA A 154 9.73 4.57 5.15
CA ALA A 154 11.09 5.03 5.38
C ALA A 154 11.20 5.81 6.69
N ILE A 155 12.25 5.50 7.44
CA ILE A 155 12.71 6.22 8.62
C ILE A 155 14.21 6.00 8.74
N GLY A 156 14.97 7.04 9.09
CA GLY A 156 16.40 6.90 9.29
C GLY A 156 17.13 8.19 9.61
N GLY A 157 18.44 8.16 9.39
CA GLY A 157 19.36 9.26 9.72
C GLY A 157 20.67 8.77 10.34
N ALA A 158 21.62 9.69 10.53
CA ALA A 158 23.02 9.38 10.83
C ALA A 158 23.21 8.77 12.23
N PHE A 159 22.23 8.96 13.14
CA PHE A 159 22.24 8.58 14.57
C PHE A 159 23.35 9.24 15.40
N LYS A 160 24.48 9.56 14.78
CA LYS A 160 25.59 10.38 15.28
C LYS A 160 25.94 11.39 14.20
N GLY A 161 26.14 12.65 14.57
CA GLY A 161 26.48 13.67 13.58
C GLY A 161 26.43 15.08 14.15
N ALA A 162 26.56 16.06 13.25
CA ALA A 162 26.60 17.48 13.59
C ALA A 162 25.32 17.96 14.29
N TYR A 163 24.18 17.31 14.03
CA TYR A 163 22.92 17.64 14.68
C TYR A 163 22.72 16.80 15.95
N TYR A 164 22.93 17.41 17.11
CA TYR A 164 22.97 16.70 18.39
C TYR A 164 21.63 16.02 18.78
N LYS A 165 20.51 16.50 18.24
CA LYS A 165 19.15 16.00 18.52
C LYS A 165 18.78 14.71 17.76
N ILE A 166 19.53 14.29 16.73
CA ILE A 166 19.12 13.17 15.85
C ILE A 166 18.98 11.85 16.60
N ARG A 167 19.86 11.59 17.57
CA ARG A 167 19.80 10.37 18.37
C ARG A 167 18.50 10.32 19.19
N GLU A 168 18.20 11.40 19.91
CA GLU A 168 17.00 11.50 20.74
C GLU A 168 15.72 11.39 19.91
N TRP A 169 15.74 11.97 18.71
CA TRP A 169 14.67 11.84 17.72
C TRP A 169 14.44 10.38 17.31
N GLN A 170 15.50 9.67 16.85
CA GLN A 170 15.37 8.28 16.41
C GLN A 170 14.91 7.38 17.55
N GLU A 171 15.43 7.59 18.77
CA GLU A 171 14.99 6.83 19.94
C GLU A 171 13.49 7.03 20.24
N HIS A 172 12.97 8.26 20.11
CA HIS A 172 11.53 8.54 20.27
C HIS A 172 10.69 7.98 19.11
N ALA A 173 11.14 8.12 17.88
CA ALA A 173 10.45 7.61 16.70
C ALA A 173 10.29 6.08 16.73
N ILE A 174 11.35 5.37 17.11
CA ILE A 174 11.32 3.91 17.24
C ILE A 174 10.42 3.46 18.39
N ASN A 175 10.41 4.19 19.51
CA ASN A 175 9.46 3.92 20.59
C ASN A 175 8.01 4.14 20.13
N PHE A 176 7.73 5.22 19.39
CA PHE A 176 6.41 5.50 18.84
C PHE A 176 5.93 4.40 17.89
N ILE A 177 6.79 3.95 16.96
CA ILE A 177 6.52 2.84 16.04
C ILE A 177 6.21 1.55 16.81
N ARG A 178 7.02 1.23 17.83
CA ARG A 178 6.79 0.06 18.71
C ARG A 178 5.43 0.12 19.40
N ASP A 179 5.12 1.27 20.01
CA ASP A 179 3.92 1.44 20.83
C ASP A 179 2.65 1.40 19.97
N ARG A 180 2.73 1.87 18.72
CA ARG A 180 1.66 1.77 17.72
C ARG A 180 1.67 0.47 16.91
N SER A 181 2.64 -0.42 17.14
CA SER A 181 2.81 -1.69 16.41
C SER A 181 2.85 -1.50 14.89
N MET A 182 3.47 -0.41 14.42
CA MET A 182 3.57 -0.10 13.00
C MET A 182 4.67 -0.95 12.34
N PRO A 183 4.41 -1.60 11.19
CA PRO A 183 5.46 -2.22 10.40
C PRO A 183 6.40 -1.15 9.86
N VAL A 184 7.69 -1.47 9.68
CA VAL A 184 8.72 -0.48 9.31
C VAL A 184 9.71 -1.03 8.29
N PHE A 185 10.09 -0.17 7.35
CA PHE A 185 11.27 -0.27 6.50
C PHE A 185 12.22 0.87 6.87
N TYR A 186 13.45 0.52 7.27
CA TYR A 186 14.45 1.50 7.70
C TYR A 186 15.27 2.00 6.49
N ASP A 187 15.40 3.32 6.35
CA ASP A 187 16.21 4.01 5.34
C ASP A 187 17.61 4.34 5.92
N GLU A 188 18.67 3.64 5.57
CA GLU A 188 18.73 2.49 4.65
C GLU A 188 19.62 1.38 5.20
N LEU A 189 19.62 0.24 4.52
CA LEU A 189 20.61 -0.80 4.78
C LEU A 189 22.03 -0.31 4.45
N THR A 190 22.18 0.39 3.33
CA THR A 190 23.47 0.78 2.75
C THR A 190 24.08 2.01 3.43
N PRO A 191 25.42 2.16 3.38
CA PRO A 191 26.07 3.35 3.90
C PRO A 191 25.83 4.55 2.97
N GLY A 192 24.68 5.20 3.12
CA GLY A 192 24.32 6.42 2.40
C GLY A 192 24.80 7.70 3.07
N GLN A 193 24.42 8.85 2.49
CA GLN A 193 24.73 10.18 3.06
C GLN A 193 24.11 10.39 4.44
N LYS A 194 22.92 9.83 4.67
CA LYS A 194 22.23 9.81 5.97
C LYS A 194 22.78 8.70 6.90
N GLY A 195 23.78 7.94 6.46
CA GLY A 195 24.22 6.70 7.10
C GLY A 195 23.19 5.57 6.97
N GLY A 196 23.65 4.33 7.16
CA GLY A 196 22.79 3.15 7.07
C GLY A 196 22.81 2.28 8.31
N LEU A 197 22.32 1.05 8.17
CA LEU A 197 22.50 -0.04 9.13
C LEU A 197 23.84 -0.77 8.95
N ILE A 198 24.53 -0.54 7.83
CA ILE A 198 25.89 -0.99 7.56
C ILE A 198 26.80 0.25 7.48
N ARG A 199 28.01 0.12 8.03
CA ARG A 199 29.05 1.15 8.02
C ARG A 199 29.61 1.37 6.61
N SER A 200 30.38 2.44 6.46
CA SER A 200 31.02 2.82 5.19
C SER A 200 32.00 1.78 4.62
N ASP A 201 32.41 0.78 5.41
CA ASP A 201 33.21 -0.36 4.96
C ASP A 201 32.38 -1.45 4.26
N TRP A 202 31.06 -1.26 4.12
CA TRP A 202 30.11 -2.19 3.50
C TRP A 202 30.06 -3.58 4.15
N LYS A 203 30.57 -3.69 5.39
CA LYS A 203 30.74 -4.98 6.07
C LYS A 203 30.32 -4.92 7.53
N SER A 204 30.73 -3.88 8.23
CA SER A 204 30.52 -3.76 9.67
C SER A 204 29.12 -3.23 9.96
N PRO A 205 28.39 -3.82 10.93
CA PRO A 205 27.07 -3.33 11.31
C PRO A 205 27.15 -2.02 12.11
N GLU A 206 26.13 -1.18 11.98
CA GLU A 206 25.89 -0.05 12.90
C GLU A 206 25.15 -0.54 14.15
N THR A 207 25.92 -1.09 15.10
CA THR A 207 25.40 -1.79 16.28
C THR A 207 24.38 -0.96 17.07
N GLU A 208 24.61 0.33 17.29
CA GLU A 208 23.68 1.16 18.06
C GLU A 208 22.32 1.35 17.37
N LYS A 209 22.31 1.54 16.04
CA LYS A 209 21.07 1.60 15.26
C LYS A 209 20.35 0.25 15.28
N LEU A 210 21.08 -0.85 15.09
CA LEU A 210 20.51 -2.20 15.15
C LEU A 210 19.95 -2.53 16.54
N ASP A 211 20.64 -2.14 17.62
CA ASP A 211 20.16 -2.31 18.99
C ASP A 211 18.90 -1.49 19.27
N LEU A 212 18.78 -0.30 18.67
CA LEU A 212 17.55 0.46 18.72
C LEU A 212 16.42 -0.26 17.97
N MET A 213 16.68 -0.76 16.75
CA MET A 213 15.69 -1.47 15.94
C MET A 213 15.17 -2.76 16.61
N LYS A 214 15.98 -3.44 17.44
CA LYS A 214 15.55 -4.61 18.23
C LYS A 214 14.37 -4.33 19.16
N ARG A 215 14.05 -3.07 19.45
CA ARG A 215 12.88 -2.69 20.27
C ARG A 215 11.55 -2.87 19.56
N ILE A 216 11.54 -2.91 18.23
CA ILE A 216 10.33 -3.10 17.42
C ILE A 216 10.04 -4.59 17.33
N ARG A 217 8.76 -4.96 17.48
CA ARG A 217 8.31 -6.33 17.28
C ARG A 217 8.44 -6.69 15.80
N ALA A 218 9.12 -7.80 15.52
CA ALA A 218 9.23 -8.36 14.18
C ALA A 218 8.78 -9.82 14.22
N THR A 219 8.16 -10.28 13.13
CA THR A 219 7.86 -11.70 12.97
C THR A 219 9.10 -12.42 12.50
N SER A 220 9.49 -13.49 13.20
CA SER A 220 10.60 -14.33 12.77
C SER A 220 10.23 -15.10 11.50
N LEU A 221 10.96 -14.86 10.41
CA LEU A 221 10.81 -15.65 9.18
C LEU A 221 11.14 -17.12 9.42
N GLN A 222 12.07 -17.42 10.35
CA GLN A 222 12.41 -18.80 10.70
C GLN A 222 11.22 -19.53 11.33
N GLU A 223 10.49 -18.83 12.21
CA GLU A 223 9.27 -19.38 12.83
C GLU A 223 8.16 -19.57 11.79
N ILE A 224 7.95 -18.60 10.89
CA ILE A 224 6.96 -18.74 9.81
C ILE A 224 7.31 -19.91 8.89
N LEU A 225 8.58 -20.05 8.50
CA LEU A 225 9.04 -21.13 7.63
C LEU A 225 8.90 -22.50 8.31
N ALA A 226 9.23 -22.60 9.60
CA ALA A 226 9.01 -23.82 10.37
C ALA A 226 7.53 -24.21 10.41
N LEU A 227 6.63 -23.26 10.69
CA LEU A 227 5.18 -23.49 10.67
C LEU A 227 4.66 -23.90 9.29
N ALA A 228 5.23 -23.35 8.22
CA ALA A 228 4.85 -23.69 6.84
C ALA A 228 5.26 -25.12 6.47
N ILE A 229 6.40 -25.60 6.95
CA ILE A 229 6.87 -26.98 6.73
C ILE A 229 5.99 -27.99 7.49
N GLU A 230 5.53 -27.63 8.69
CA GLU A 230 4.69 -28.51 9.53
C GLU A 230 3.21 -28.51 9.12
N SER A 231 2.77 -27.53 8.31
CA SER A 231 1.39 -27.42 7.87
C SER A 231 1.12 -28.38 6.69
N PRO A 232 0.14 -29.32 6.80
CA PRO A 232 -0.24 -30.16 5.67
C PRO A 232 -0.79 -29.30 4.52
N PRO A 233 -0.61 -29.73 3.24
CA PRO A 233 -1.12 -28.98 2.10
C PRO A 233 -2.64 -28.77 2.22
N PRO A 234 -3.15 -27.62 1.75
CA PRO A 234 -4.59 -27.37 1.78
C PRO A 234 -5.34 -28.49 1.06
N LEU A 235 -6.42 -28.96 1.67
CA LEU A 235 -7.32 -29.91 1.04
C LEU A 235 -7.78 -29.35 -0.31
N PRO A 236 -7.87 -30.18 -1.38
CA PRO A 236 -8.40 -29.71 -2.65
C PRO A 236 -9.80 -29.13 -2.44
N PRO A 237 -10.16 -28.07 -3.18
CA PRO A 237 -11.49 -27.50 -3.09
C PRO A 237 -12.54 -28.59 -3.38
N PRO A 238 -13.69 -28.57 -2.69
CA PRO A 238 -14.78 -29.50 -2.99
C PRO A 238 -15.17 -29.36 -4.47
N PRO A 239 -15.55 -30.47 -5.14
CA PRO A 239 -15.99 -30.42 -6.52
C PRO A 239 -17.16 -29.45 -6.68
N ASP A 240 -17.16 -28.69 -7.77
CA ASP A 240 -18.26 -27.79 -8.09
C ASP A 240 -19.60 -28.56 -8.05
N PRO A 241 -20.66 -27.98 -7.49
CA PRO A 241 -21.98 -28.60 -7.56
C PRO A 241 -22.37 -28.81 -9.03
N PRO A 242 -23.00 -29.95 -9.37
CA PRO A 242 -23.43 -30.21 -10.73
C PRO A 242 -24.33 -29.06 -11.23
N PRO A 243 -24.21 -28.66 -12.51
CA PRO A 243 -25.05 -27.62 -13.07
C PRO A 243 -26.53 -27.97 -12.84
N PRO A 244 -27.38 -26.97 -12.52
CA PRO A 244 -28.81 -27.21 -12.37
C PRO A 244 -29.36 -27.94 -13.60
N ALA A 245 -30.14 -28.99 -13.37
CA ALA A 245 -30.81 -29.71 -14.45
C ALA A 245 -31.58 -28.70 -15.32
N ALA A 246 -31.40 -28.76 -16.63
CA ALA A 246 -32.12 -27.90 -17.56
C ALA A 246 -33.63 -28.06 -17.30
N PRO A 247 -34.39 -26.96 -17.18
CA PRO A 247 -35.83 -27.05 -17.02
C PRO A 247 -36.43 -27.83 -18.20
N PRO A 248 -37.44 -28.67 -17.97
CA PRO A 248 -38.09 -29.43 -19.03
C PRO A 248 -38.59 -28.46 -20.12
N PRO A 249 -38.56 -28.89 -21.41
CA PRO A 249 -39.06 -28.05 -22.50
C PRO A 249 -40.49 -27.61 -22.20
N LEU A 250 -40.76 -26.31 -22.31
CA LEU A 250 -42.12 -25.79 -22.23
C LEU A 250 -42.98 -26.47 -23.31
N PRO A 251 -44.21 -26.91 -22.98
CA PRO A 251 -45.12 -27.45 -23.98
C PRO A 251 -45.40 -26.41 -25.07
N PRO A 252 -45.50 -26.82 -26.34
CA PRO A 252 -45.79 -25.89 -27.43
C PRO A 252 -47.15 -25.20 -27.17
N PRO A 253 -47.24 -23.89 -27.44
CA PRO A 253 -48.49 -23.15 -27.26
C PRO A 253 -49.57 -23.71 -28.19
N PRO A 254 -50.85 -23.73 -27.76
CA PRO A 254 -51.95 -24.16 -28.60
C PRO A 254 -52.07 -23.23 -29.82
N TYR A 255 -52.00 -23.82 -31.00
CA TYR A 255 -52.24 -23.18 -32.27
C TYR A 255 -53.71 -22.71 -32.33
N ASN A 256 -53.94 -21.41 -32.16
CA ASN A 256 -55.14 -20.76 -32.69
C ASN A 256 -54.93 -19.24 -32.76
N SER A 257 -54.41 -18.75 -33.88
CA SER A 257 -54.69 -17.40 -34.39
C SER A 257 -54.29 -17.29 -35.87
N PRO A 258 -55.04 -16.53 -36.69
CA PRO A 258 -54.74 -16.33 -38.11
C PRO A 258 -53.39 -15.60 -38.31
N ARG A 259 -52.63 -16.03 -39.31
CA ARG A 259 -51.36 -15.41 -39.75
C ARG A 259 -51.58 -13.96 -40.19
N ILE A 260 -50.98 -13.01 -39.47
CA ILE A 260 -50.66 -11.67 -39.98
C ILE A 260 -49.22 -11.72 -40.52
N PRO A 261 -48.90 -11.18 -41.71
CA PRO A 261 -47.53 -11.13 -42.22
C PRO A 261 -46.64 -10.25 -41.31
N PRO A 262 -45.40 -10.64 -41.00
CA PRO A 262 -44.51 -9.83 -40.19
C PRO A 262 -44.03 -8.59 -40.96
N LEU A 263 -44.04 -7.44 -40.29
CA LEU A 263 -43.35 -6.22 -40.73
C LEU A 263 -41.82 -6.44 -40.68
N PRO A 264 -41.04 -5.86 -41.59
CA PRO A 264 -39.58 -6.00 -41.59
C PRO A 264 -38.96 -5.31 -40.35
N PRO A 265 -37.89 -5.89 -39.76
CA PRO A 265 -37.23 -5.31 -38.59
C PRO A 265 -36.50 -4.01 -38.96
N VAL A 266 -36.77 -2.95 -38.20
CA VAL A 266 -36.22 -1.60 -38.45
C VAL A 266 -34.83 -1.41 -37.85
N ASN A 267 -34.32 -2.29 -36.98
CA ASN A 267 -32.96 -2.16 -36.44
C ASN A 267 -32.30 -3.51 -36.16
N PRO A 268 -30.98 -3.65 -36.41
CA PRO A 268 -30.21 -4.82 -35.98
C PRO A 268 -30.12 -4.88 -34.44
N PRO A 269 -30.07 -6.09 -33.85
CA PRO A 269 -29.89 -6.26 -32.41
C PRO A 269 -28.54 -5.69 -31.95
N PRO A 270 -28.46 -5.12 -30.74
CA PRO A 270 -27.20 -4.63 -30.18
C PRO A 270 -26.17 -5.77 -30.07
N PRO A 271 -24.88 -5.49 -30.32
CA PRO A 271 -23.84 -6.50 -30.23
C PRO A 271 -23.75 -7.06 -28.80
N PRO A 272 -23.37 -8.34 -28.65
CA PRO A 272 -23.18 -8.94 -27.33
C PRO A 272 -22.14 -8.18 -26.51
N PRO A 273 -22.31 -8.08 -25.18
CA PRO A 273 -21.32 -7.45 -24.33
C PRO A 273 -19.95 -8.14 -24.49
N PRO A 274 -18.84 -7.39 -24.41
CA PRO A 274 -17.51 -7.95 -24.53
C PRO A 274 -17.29 -9.05 -23.47
N PRO A 275 -16.57 -10.13 -23.81
CA PRO A 275 -16.27 -11.19 -22.85
C PRO A 275 -15.53 -10.60 -21.64
N LYS A 276 -15.95 -11.01 -20.44
CA LYS A 276 -15.24 -10.69 -19.21
C LYS A 276 -13.78 -11.19 -19.34
N PRO A 277 -12.77 -10.43 -18.93
CA PRO A 277 -11.39 -10.90 -18.93
C PRO A 277 -11.29 -12.20 -18.13
N SER A 278 -10.63 -13.20 -18.70
CA SER A 278 -10.30 -14.43 -17.99
C SER A 278 -9.43 -14.10 -16.76
N PRO A 279 -9.66 -14.76 -15.61
CA PRO A 279 -8.77 -14.58 -14.46
C PRO A 279 -7.33 -14.98 -14.85
N PRO A 280 -6.32 -14.30 -14.31
CA PRO A 280 -4.93 -14.68 -14.56
C PRO A 280 -4.68 -16.13 -14.13
N PRO A 281 -3.79 -16.86 -14.82
CA PRO A 281 -3.49 -18.25 -14.51
C PRO A 281 -3.01 -18.38 -13.05
N PRO A 282 -3.40 -19.45 -12.34
CA PRO A 282 -2.96 -19.67 -10.97
C PRO A 282 -1.44 -19.85 -10.95
N CYS A 283 -0.80 -19.24 -9.95
CA CYS A 283 0.62 -19.44 -9.73
C CYS A 283 0.91 -20.91 -9.41
N PRO A 284 2.04 -21.46 -9.88
CA PRO A 284 2.44 -22.81 -9.50
C PRO A 284 2.54 -22.90 -7.97
N PRO A 285 2.16 -24.04 -7.37
CA PRO A 285 2.31 -24.25 -5.94
C PRO A 285 3.78 -24.04 -5.54
N LEU A 286 3.99 -23.51 -4.34
CA LEU A 286 5.30 -23.38 -3.71
C LEU A 286 6.02 -24.72 -3.80
N LEU A 287 7.07 -24.80 -4.62
CA LEU A 287 8.03 -25.89 -4.53
C LEU A 287 8.74 -25.69 -3.19
N ALA A 288 8.52 -26.61 -2.26
CA ALA A 288 9.35 -26.71 -1.07
C ALA A 288 10.81 -26.88 -1.55
N VAL A 289 11.66 -25.93 -1.19
CA VAL A 289 13.12 -26.01 -1.37
C VAL A 289 13.72 -26.60 -0.12
#